data_AF-A0A919PR06-F1
#
_entry.id   AF-A0A919PR06-F1
#
_cell.length_a   1.000
_cell.length_b   1.000
_cell.length_c   1.000
_cell.angle_alpha   90.00
_cell.angle_beta   90.00
_cell.angle_gamma   90.00
#
_symmetry.space_group_name_H-M   'P 1'
#
loop_
_entity.id
_entity.type
_entity.pdbx_description
1 polymer ?
#
loop_
_entity_poly.entity_id
_entity_poly.type
_entity_poly.pdbx_seq_one_letter_code
_entity_poly.pdbx_strand_id
1 'polypeptide(L)'
;MLRRLVAAAAVLAVVAGGATVAEAAPGQSDNLARTATATASYTSPWENVAAVNDGIDPGSSNDTVNRRWGTWPNTGEQWVLLTWPAAQSLRSADVYFFDDNGGVRVPASWRLQSWTGSSYVDVAGANGYPVAVNQYNAVNFTAVSTSRLRLVLQSGAASVGVLEVRAYTTTTSTGWNPPANLVTPLNQVWQHVEQTYPNPYGFRNYGWDQVFANRGSINYCVRWDSSAPVSAALRDQIHASLARQFKKWMDVMAGHNGWPYQSVPLKVVGWAVRDRATLQWSDSSVDVYVNNIRENAPQCSEPCGRFFNQSGNYPNCPGGASHHYDMSLWLTAGMNGGAGGDWGQRVGSEYFVGALNADNIHILLHEIGHSFGLDDFYDWTPTGVGGFLMKAGSAAQITEFDAWMLRDWWRHLKSRYGY
;
A
#
# COMPACT_ATOMS: atom_id res chain seq x y z
N MET A 1 -35.30 74.09 -12.00
CA MET A 1 -34.70 73.23 -10.95
C MET A 1 -34.33 71.91 -11.59
N LEU A 2 -33.03 71.61 -11.58
CA LEU A 2 -32.33 70.76 -12.56
C LEU A 2 -32.29 69.28 -12.15
N ARG A 3 -32.60 68.42 -13.12
CA ARG A 3 -32.16 67.01 -13.19
C ARG A 3 -30.63 66.96 -13.17
N ARG A 4 -30.05 66.01 -12.42
CA ARG A 4 -28.65 65.60 -12.64
C ARG A 4 -28.54 64.09 -12.71
N LEU A 5 -27.99 63.65 -13.86
CA LEU A 5 -27.48 62.33 -14.13
C LEU A 5 -26.40 61.99 -13.09
N VAL A 6 -26.38 60.74 -12.62
CA VAL A 6 -25.19 60.15 -12.00
C VAL A 6 -24.62 59.15 -13.00
N ALA A 7 -23.41 59.45 -13.47
CA ALA A 7 -22.62 58.62 -14.36
C ALA A 7 -22.15 57.35 -13.64
N ALA A 8 -22.22 56.22 -14.35
CA ALA A 8 -21.67 54.95 -13.92
C ALA A 8 -20.13 55.03 -13.95
N ALA A 9 -19.49 54.88 -12.79
CA ALA A 9 -18.08 54.59 -12.68
C ALA A 9 -17.89 53.06 -12.74
N ALA A 10 -17.21 52.59 -13.78
CA ALA A 10 -16.78 51.20 -13.88
C ALA A 10 -15.71 50.94 -12.82
N VAL A 11 -16.04 50.10 -11.83
CA VAL A 11 -15.06 49.56 -10.88
C VAL A 11 -14.33 48.41 -11.59
N LEU A 12 -13.07 48.65 -11.91
CA LEU A 12 -12.15 47.63 -12.38
C LEU A 12 -11.88 46.68 -11.20
N ALA A 13 -12.54 45.51 -11.18
CA ALA A 13 -12.26 44.47 -10.21
C ALA A 13 -10.88 43.88 -10.52
N VAL A 14 -9.90 44.19 -9.66
CA VAL A 14 -8.62 43.47 -9.62
C VAL A 14 -8.92 42.05 -9.16
N VAL A 15 -8.92 41.11 -10.09
CA VAL A 15 -8.96 39.68 -9.77
C VAL A 15 -7.60 39.33 -9.17
N ALA A 16 -7.53 39.33 -7.84
CA ALA A 16 -6.44 38.68 -7.13
C ALA A 16 -6.55 37.17 -7.41
N GLY A 17 -5.76 36.69 -8.36
CA GLY A 17 -5.56 35.27 -8.61
C GLY A 17 -4.87 34.65 -7.41
N GLY A 18 -5.66 34.26 -6.41
CA GLY A 18 -5.21 33.35 -5.36
C GLY A 18 -4.99 31.99 -5.98
N ALA A 19 -3.73 31.68 -6.32
CA ALA A 19 -3.33 30.31 -6.58
C ALA A 19 -3.63 29.50 -5.31
N THR A 20 -4.66 28.67 -5.39
CA THR A 20 -4.86 27.58 -4.44
C THR A 20 -3.62 26.69 -4.50
N VAL A 21 -2.78 26.76 -3.48
CA VAL A 21 -1.71 25.78 -3.30
C VAL A 21 -2.42 24.46 -3.05
N ALA A 22 -2.45 23.59 -4.06
CA ALA A 22 -2.89 22.22 -3.88
C ALA A 22 -1.94 21.59 -2.85
N GLU A 23 -2.49 21.23 -1.69
CA GLU A 23 -1.79 20.43 -0.70
C GLU A 23 -1.38 19.11 -1.37
N ALA A 24 -0.08 18.83 -1.41
CA ALA A 24 0.45 17.62 -2.01
C ALA A 24 -0.16 16.40 -1.32
N ALA A 25 -0.50 15.37 -2.10
CA ALA A 25 -0.93 14.08 -1.57
C ALA A 25 0.13 13.57 -0.56
N PRO A 26 -0.28 13.03 0.62
CA PRO A 26 0.67 12.51 1.59
C PRO A 26 1.47 11.38 0.93
N GLY A 27 2.79 11.57 0.79
CA GLY A 27 3.72 10.58 0.25
C GLY A 27 4.70 11.06 -0.83
N GLN A 28 4.53 12.26 -1.40
CA GLN A 28 5.36 12.72 -2.53
C GLN A 28 6.32 13.91 -2.25
N SER A 29 6.50 14.35 -1.00
CA SER A 29 7.28 15.56 -0.67
C SER A 29 8.65 15.37 0.01
N ASP A 30 9.18 14.15 0.13
CA ASP A 30 10.36 13.89 1.00
C ASP A 30 11.67 13.47 0.27
N ASN A 31 11.67 13.23 -1.04
CA ASN A 31 12.92 12.90 -1.76
C ASN A 31 13.72 14.16 -2.12
N LEU A 32 14.69 14.51 -1.27
CA LEU A 32 15.55 15.67 -1.44
C LEU A 32 16.57 15.51 -2.56
N ALA A 33 16.86 14.30 -3.03
CA ALA A 33 17.83 14.07 -4.12
C ALA A 33 17.44 14.80 -5.41
N ARG A 34 16.13 14.96 -5.69
CA ARG A 34 15.61 15.68 -6.87
C ARG A 34 15.98 17.16 -6.94
N THR A 35 16.37 17.74 -5.81
CA THR A 35 16.78 19.16 -5.72
C THR A 35 18.30 19.34 -5.72
N ALA A 36 19.06 18.24 -5.72
CA ALA A 36 20.51 18.27 -5.84
C ALA A 36 20.97 18.34 -7.30
N THR A 37 22.18 18.88 -7.50
CA THR A 37 22.94 18.69 -8.72
C THR A 37 23.77 17.42 -8.60
N ALA A 38 23.58 16.47 -9.54
CA ALA A 38 24.34 15.23 -9.59
C ALA A 38 25.64 15.37 -10.39
N THR A 39 26.74 14.86 -9.85
CA THR A 39 28.01 14.66 -10.57
C THR A 39 28.57 13.27 -10.27
N ALA A 40 29.54 12.78 -11.05
CA ALA A 40 30.09 11.44 -10.89
C ALA A 40 31.60 11.39 -11.18
N SER A 41 32.26 10.33 -10.72
CA SER A 41 33.67 10.03 -11.02
C SER A 41 33.92 9.88 -12.53
N TYR A 42 32.99 9.25 -13.22
CA TYR A 42 33.00 8.99 -14.65
C TYR A 42 31.57 8.71 -15.11
N THR A 43 31.28 8.87 -16.41
CA THR A 43 30.00 8.49 -17.03
C THR A 43 30.30 7.97 -18.43
N SER A 44 29.78 6.80 -18.78
CA SER A 44 29.97 6.25 -20.13
C SER A 44 29.39 7.20 -21.19
N PRO A 45 29.93 7.26 -22.42
CA PRO A 45 29.52 8.27 -23.41
C PRO A 45 28.05 8.26 -23.84
N TRP A 46 27.35 7.14 -23.66
CA TRP A 46 25.91 6.96 -23.97
C TRP A 46 25.02 6.94 -22.73
N GLU A 47 25.59 7.18 -21.54
CA GLU A 47 24.89 7.24 -20.26
C GLU A 47 24.87 8.68 -19.74
N ASN A 48 24.07 8.93 -18.70
CA ASN A 48 23.88 10.28 -18.20
C ASN A 48 23.76 10.30 -16.68
N VAL A 49 24.64 11.06 -16.00
CA VAL A 49 24.61 11.20 -14.53
C VAL A 49 23.31 11.84 -14.02
N ALA A 50 22.60 12.63 -14.83
CA ALA A 50 21.32 13.19 -14.43
C ALA A 50 20.22 12.13 -14.23
N ALA A 51 20.44 10.88 -14.66
CA ALA A 51 19.53 9.78 -14.38
C ALA A 51 19.39 9.52 -12.88
N VAL A 52 20.47 9.68 -12.11
CA VAL A 52 20.53 9.23 -10.70
C VAL A 52 19.62 10.02 -9.75
N ASN A 53 18.96 11.07 -10.21
CA ASN A 53 18.04 11.86 -9.39
C ASN A 53 16.94 12.54 -10.22
N ASP A 54 16.56 11.95 -11.36
CA ASP A 54 15.52 12.53 -12.23
C ASP A 54 14.10 12.25 -11.74
N GLY A 55 13.96 11.37 -10.74
CA GLY A 55 12.69 11.05 -10.13
C GLY A 55 11.88 10.01 -10.89
N ILE A 56 12.43 9.39 -11.92
CA ILE A 56 11.78 8.31 -12.65
C ILE A 56 12.00 7.01 -11.89
N ASP A 57 10.91 6.30 -11.59
CA ASP A 57 10.99 5.02 -10.89
C ASP A 57 11.34 3.90 -11.86
N PRO A 58 12.48 3.20 -11.65
CA PRO A 58 12.90 2.15 -12.57
C PRO A 58 12.01 0.92 -12.47
N GLY A 59 11.58 0.40 -13.62
CA GLY A 59 10.78 -0.83 -13.68
C GLY A 59 11.59 -2.11 -13.44
N SER A 60 12.91 -2.07 -13.69
CA SER A 60 13.86 -3.17 -13.45
C SER A 60 15.29 -2.65 -13.38
N SER A 61 16.24 -3.44 -12.88
CA SER A 61 17.67 -3.09 -12.90
C SER A 61 18.27 -3.05 -14.30
N ASN A 62 17.64 -3.70 -15.29
CA ASN A 62 18.04 -3.61 -16.70
C ASN A 62 17.10 -2.67 -17.48
N ASP A 63 16.72 -1.53 -16.89
CA ASP A 63 15.90 -0.55 -17.57
C ASP A 63 16.66 0.01 -18.79
N THR A 64 16.08 -0.24 -19.97
CA THR A 64 16.59 0.22 -21.27
C THR A 64 15.73 1.33 -21.86
N VAL A 65 14.63 1.69 -21.20
CA VAL A 65 13.68 2.72 -21.65
C VAL A 65 14.08 4.08 -21.11
N ASN A 66 14.47 4.13 -19.83
CA ASN A 66 14.82 5.36 -19.14
C ASN A 66 16.32 5.65 -19.19
N ARG A 67 16.69 6.89 -18.83
CA ARG A 67 18.11 7.26 -18.70
C ARG A 67 18.74 6.44 -17.57
N ARG A 68 20.04 6.21 -17.68
CA ARG A 68 20.82 5.47 -16.70
C ARG A 68 22.22 6.05 -16.58
N TRP A 69 22.83 5.86 -15.42
CA TRP A 69 24.24 6.15 -15.19
C TRP A 69 25.00 4.85 -15.00
N GLY A 70 26.17 4.75 -15.63
CA GLY A 70 27.09 3.64 -15.48
C GLY A 70 28.52 4.05 -15.82
N THR A 71 29.45 3.16 -15.50
CA THR A 71 30.88 3.47 -15.57
C THR A 71 31.67 2.71 -16.61
N TRP A 72 31.05 1.98 -17.53
CA TRP A 72 31.77 1.16 -18.50
C TRP A 72 32.76 1.98 -19.37
N PRO A 73 34.01 1.49 -19.60
CA PRO A 73 34.58 0.23 -19.14
C PRO A 73 35.32 0.30 -17.78
N ASN A 74 35.18 1.40 -17.04
CA ASN A 74 35.92 1.64 -15.81
C ASN A 74 35.37 0.81 -14.64
N THR A 75 36.29 0.11 -13.97
CA THR A 75 36.05 -0.67 -12.75
C THR A 75 36.80 -0.05 -11.55
N GLY A 76 36.64 -0.66 -10.38
CA GLY A 76 37.24 -0.20 -9.12
C GLY A 76 36.27 0.66 -8.31
N GLU A 77 36.81 1.58 -7.51
CA GLU A 77 35.99 2.53 -6.75
C GLU A 77 35.49 3.65 -7.68
N GLN A 78 34.18 3.84 -7.72
CA GLN A 78 33.49 4.88 -8.47
C GLN A 78 32.54 5.64 -7.54
N TRP A 79 32.13 6.84 -7.90
CA TRP A 79 31.22 7.62 -7.06
C TRP A 79 30.23 8.46 -7.83
N VAL A 80 29.07 8.67 -7.20
CA VAL A 80 28.05 9.67 -7.55
C VAL A 80 27.95 10.65 -6.39
N LEU A 81 27.80 11.94 -6.69
CA LEU A 81 27.75 13.03 -5.73
C LEU A 81 26.48 13.86 -5.96
N LEU A 82 25.64 13.94 -4.93
CA LEU A 82 24.52 14.86 -4.86
C LEU A 82 24.97 16.13 -4.13
N THR A 83 24.84 17.29 -4.77
CA THR A 83 25.18 18.60 -4.19
C THR A 83 23.97 19.51 -4.11
N TRP A 84 23.65 19.99 -2.90
CA TRP A 84 22.61 20.98 -2.65
C TRP A 84 23.20 22.38 -2.45
N PRO A 85 22.45 23.45 -2.77
CA PRO A 85 22.87 24.82 -2.50
C PRO A 85 22.91 25.15 -1.00
N ALA A 86 22.13 24.44 -0.18
CA ALA A 86 22.10 24.55 1.27
C ALA A 86 22.14 23.16 1.92
N ALA A 87 22.61 23.11 3.17
CA ALA A 87 22.69 21.85 3.92
C ALA A 87 21.29 21.24 4.13
N GLN A 88 21.18 19.95 3.86
CA GLN A 88 19.99 19.14 4.08
C GLN A 88 20.16 18.29 5.33
N SER A 89 19.10 18.10 6.10
CA SER A 89 19.06 17.13 7.20
C SER A 89 18.64 15.77 6.66
N LEU A 90 19.57 14.83 6.54
CA LEU A 90 19.34 13.52 5.96
C LEU A 90 19.46 12.43 7.02
N ARG A 91 18.56 11.43 6.99
CA ARG A 91 18.58 10.26 7.88
C ARG A 91 18.49 8.93 7.13
N SER A 92 18.16 8.93 5.85
CA SER A 92 18.21 7.74 5.01
C SER A 92 18.38 8.06 3.53
N ALA A 93 18.68 7.01 2.76
CA ALA A 93 18.74 7.06 1.31
C ALA A 93 18.40 5.70 0.70
N ASP A 94 17.89 5.72 -0.53
CA ASP A 94 17.58 4.53 -1.31
C ASP A 94 18.33 4.58 -2.64
N VAL A 95 18.93 3.46 -3.07
CA VAL A 95 19.67 3.39 -4.33
C VAL A 95 19.15 2.24 -5.20
N TYR A 96 18.76 2.55 -6.43
CA TYR A 96 18.40 1.54 -7.43
C TYR A 96 19.59 1.31 -8.36
N PHE A 97 20.15 0.11 -8.38
CA PHE A 97 21.32 -0.20 -9.20
C PHE A 97 20.94 -0.57 -10.64
N PHE A 98 21.77 -0.11 -11.59
CA PHE A 98 21.74 -0.54 -12.98
C PHE A 98 22.55 -1.83 -13.12
N ASP A 99 21.97 -2.84 -13.76
CA ASP A 99 22.59 -4.12 -14.05
C ASP A 99 22.08 -4.60 -15.43
N ASP A 100 22.97 -4.61 -16.43
CA ASP A 100 22.66 -5.07 -17.80
C ASP A 100 22.97 -6.55 -18.02
N ASN A 101 23.27 -7.27 -16.94
CA ASN A 101 23.78 -8.64 -16.92
C ASN A 101 25.05 -8.86 -17.76
N GLY A 102 25.77 -7.78 -18.08
CA GLY A 102 26.93 -7.76 -18.96
C GLY A 102 28.03 -6.82 -18.45
N GLY A 103 28.23 -5.69 -19.14
CA GLY A 103 29.33 -4.75 -18.89
C GLY A 103 29.15 -3.91 -17.63
N VAL A 104 27.93 -3.78 -17.14
CA VAL A 104 27.57 -3.05 -15.92
C VAL A 104 26.75 -3.97 -15.00
N ARG A 105 27.20 -4.13 -13.76
CA ARG A 105 26.56 -5.00 -12.76
C ARG A 105 26.37 -4.24 -11.45
N VAL A 106 25.52 -4.79 -10.57
CA VAL A 106 25.44 -4.31 -9.18
C VAL A 106 26.82 -4.29 -8.52
N PRO A 107 27.11 -3.32 -7.63
CA PRO A 107 28.41 -3.22 -6.98
C PRO A 107 28.67 -4.41 -6.05
N ALA A 108 29.94 -4.74 -5.80
CA ALA A 108 30.31 -5.70 -4.75
C ALA A 108 30.01 -5.14 -3.35
N SER A 109 30.17 -3.82 -3.19
CA SER A 109 29.80 -3.09 -1.97
C SER A 109 29.61 -1.61 -2.30
N TRP A 110 28.88 -0.91 -1.44
CA TRP A 110 28.75 0.54 -1.52
C TRP A 110 28.64 1.14 -0.13
N ARG A 111 28.85 2.46 -0.04
CA ARG A 111 28.68 3.24 1.18
C ARG A 111 28.27 4.67 0.86
N LEU A 112 27.67 5.34 1.85
CA LEU A 112 27.38 6.76 1.78
C LEU A 112 28.37 7.56 2.62
N GLN A 113 28.76 8.70 2.08
CA GLN A 113 29.61 9.66 2.75
C GLN A 113 28.96 11.04 2.77
N SER A 114 29.08 11.73 3.89
CA SER A 114 28.65 13.12 4.04
C SER A 114 29.87 14.06 4.01
N TRP A 115 29.67 15.28 3.54
CA TRP A 115 30.70 16.31 3.55
C TRP A 115 30.70 17.07 4.88
N THR A 116 31.86 17.15 5.52
CA THR A 116 32.05 17.82 6.81
C THR A 116 32.35 19.31 6.70
N GLY A 117 32.49 19.83 5.48
CA GLY A 117 33.08 21.16 5.22
C GLY A 117 34.51 21.09 4.68
N SER A 118 35.24 20.00 4.97
CA SER A 118 36.65 19.81 4.54
C SER A 118 36.96 18.42 3.99
N SER A 119 36.18 17.40 4.35
CA SER A 119 36.41 16.02 3.94
C SER A 119 35.09 15.26 3.77
N TYR A 120 35.15 14.15 3.04
CA TYR A 120 34.06 13.17 3.01
C TYR A 120 34.30 12.11 4.08
N VAL A 121 33.29 11.87 4.92
CA VAL A 121 33.32 10.84 5.97
C VAL A 121 32.12 9.93 5.82
N ASP A 122 32.30 8.64 6.08
CA ASP A 122 31.21 7.66 6.07
C ASP A 122 30.09 8.09 7.03
N VAL A 123 28.83 7.94 6.61
CA VAL A 123 27.69 8.24 7.49
C VAL A 123 27.66 7.24 8.66
N ALA A 124 27.51 7.75 9.88
CA ALA A 124 27.55 6.92 11.08
C ALA A 124 26.23 6.17 11.29
N GLY A 125 26.29 5.00 11.93
CA GLY A 125 25.10 4.22 12.31
C GLY A 125 24.29 3.68 11.13
N ALA A 126 24.93 3.46 9.98
CA ALA A 126 24.28 2.83 8.82
C ALA A 126 23.81 1.41 9.18
N ASN A 127 22.55 1.07 8.86
CA ASN A 127 21.96 -0.24 9.16
C ASN A 127 22.23 -1.33 8.10
N GLY A 128 23.12 -1.06 7.15
CA GLY A 128 23.52 -1.98 6.08
C GLY A 128 23.50 -1.34 4.69
N TYR A 129 24.15 -1.99 3.72
CA TYR A 129 24.23 -1.54 2.33
C TYR A 129 23.90 -2.70 1.38
N PRO A 130 22.61 -3.03 1.17
CA PRO A 130 22.21 -4.16 0.34
C PRO A 130 22.52 -3.93 -1.15
N VAL A 131 22.68 -5.00 -1.92
CA VAL A 131 23.07 -4.96 -3.35
C VAL A 131 22.12 -5.76 -4.25
N ALA A 132 20.82 -5.70 -3.95
CA ALA A 132 19.80 -6.43 -4.69
C ALA A 132 19.47 -5.77 -6.03
N VAL A 133 19.15 -6.60 -7.02
CA VAL A 133 18.59 -6.18 -8.31
C VAL A 133 17.07 -5.98 -8.23
N ASN A 134 16.52 -5.22 -9.17
CA ASN A 134 15.08 -4.98 -9.36
C ASN A 134 14.35 -4.34 -8.17
N GLN A 135 15.08 -3.60 -7.32
CA GLN A 135 14.52 -2.89 -6.19
C GLN A 135 15.43 -1.77 -5.72
N TYR A 136 14.87 -0.87 -4.89
CA TYR A 136 15.64 0.09 -4.13
C TYR A 136 16.39 -0.59 -2.97
N ASN A 137 17.66 -0.24 -2.83
CA ASN A 137 18.54 -0.65 -1.75
C ASN A 137 18.58 0.48 -0.72
N ALA A 138 17.76 0.35 0.32
CA ALA A 138 17.59 1.36 1.37
C ALA A 138 18.64 1.25 2.47
N VAL A 139 19.06 2.40 2.99
CA VAL A 139 19.94 2.53 4.14
C VAL A 139 19.46 3.65 5.06
N ASN A 140 19.32 3.34 6.34
CA ASN A 140 19.13 4.32 7.41
C ASN A 140 20.44 4.58 8.11
N PHE A 141 20.67 5.83 8.52
CA PHE A 141 21.88 6.24 9.21
C PHE A 141 21.56 7.31 10.26
N THR A 142 22.53 7.55 11.15
CA THR A 142 22.47 8.66 12.10
C THR A 142 22.38 9.96 11.32
N ALA A 143 21.47 10.85 11.73
CA ALA A 143 21.21 12.08 11.01
C ALA A 143 22.46 12.89 10.72
N VAL A 144 22.59 13.33 9.47
CA VAL A 144 23.65 14.23 9.04
C VAL A 144 23.04 15.52 8.51
N SER A 145 23.66 16.66 8.82
CA SER A 145 23.38 17.93 8.15
C SER A 145 24.51 18.16 7.14
N THR A 146 24.22 18.07 5.84
CA THR A 146 25.25 18.15 4.79
C THR A 146 24.71 18.80 3.52
N SER A 147 25.56 19.57 2.83
CA SER A 147 25.28 20.07 1.48
C SER A 147 25.71 19.10 0.38
N ARG A 148 26.41 18.01 0.73
CA ARG A 148 26.88 17.01 -0.22
C ARG A 148 26.76 15.60 0.34
N LEU A 149 26.16 14.71 -0.44
CA LEU A 149 26.07 13.28 -0.14
C LEU A 149 26.74 12.52 -1.28
N ARG A 150 27.75 11.72 -0.96
CA ARG A 150 28.53 10.93 -1.92
C ARG A 150 28.20 9.46 -1.77
N LEU A 151 27.67 8.86 -2.83
CA LEU A 151 27.51 7.42 -3.00
C LEU A 151 28.82 6.88 -3.58
N VAL A 152 29.50 6.01 -2.81
CA VAL A 152 30.74 5.37 -3.24
C VAL A 152 30.46 3.90 -3.51
N LEU A 153 30.78 3.43 -4.71
CA LEU A 153 30.50 2.09 -5.20
C LEU A 153 31.82 1.39 -5.53
N GLN A 154 31.98 0.15 -5.07
CA GLN A 154 33.09 -0.71 -5.45
C GLN A 154 32.61 -1.74 -6.48
N SER A 155 33.20 -1.73 -7.67
CA SER A 155 32.95 -2.77 -8.69
C SER A 155 33.17 -4.17 -8.14
N GLY A 156 32.27 -5.08 -8.54
CA GLY A 156 32.41 -6.51 -8.36
C GLY A 156 32.80 -7.19 -9.67
N ALA A 157 31.86 -7.94 -10.26
CA ALA A 157 32.09 -8.69 -11.50
C ALA A 157 32.32 -7.81 -12.74
N ALA A 158 31.86 -6.55 -12.74
CA ALA A 158 31.98 -5.61 -13.86
C ALA A 158 31.98 -4.15 -13.39
N SER A 159 31.81 -3.21 -14.32
CA SER A 159 31.59 -1.79 -14.04
C SER A 159 30.30 -1.60 -13.22
N VAL A 160 30.11 -0.45 -12.58
CA VAL A 160 28.93 -0.18 -11.73
C VAL A 160 27.98 0.80 -12.40
N GLY A 161 26.71 0.78 -11.97
CA GLY A 161 25.72 1.74 -12.44
C GLY A 161 24.57 1.95 -11.46
N VAL A 162 23.86 3.05 -11.64
CA VAL A 162 22.76 3.53 -10.80
C VAL A 162 21.67 4.09 -11.71
N LEU A 163 20.43 3.72 -11.40
CA LEU A 163 19.24 4.20 -12.08
C LEU A 163 18.60 5.37 -11.32
N GLU A 164 18.53 5.31 -10.00
CA GLU A 164 17.94 6.39 -9.18
C GLU A 164 18.52 6.37 -7.76
N VAL A 165 18.73 7.55 -7.17
CA VAL A 165 19.09 7.78 -5.78
C VAL A 165 18.03 8.66 -5.15
N ARG A 166 17.53 8.24 -3.98
CA ARG A 166 16.61 9.03 -3.16
C ARG A 166 17.24 9.33 -1.82
N ALA A 167 16.98 10.50 -1.26
CA ALA A 167 17.54 10.92 0.03
C ALA A 167 16.47 11.62 0.88
N TYR A 168 16.36 11.24 2.16
CA TYR A 168 15.21 11.59 2.99
C TYR A 168 15.59 12.18 4.35
N THR A 169 14.70 12.99 4.90
CA THR A 169 14.82 13.60 6.25
C THR A 169 14.38 12.65 7.37
N THR A 170 13.56 11.65 7.02
CA THR A 170 13.07 10.59 7.89
C THR A 170 13.83 9.30 7.61
N THR A 171 13.80 8.34 8.53
CA THR A 171 14.34 7.01 8.27
C THR A 171 13.44 6.30 7.26
N THR A 172 13.98 5.87 6.11
CA THR A 172 13.34 4.86 5.25
C THR A 172 13.38 3.53 5.99
N SER A 173 12.36 3.29 6.81
CA SER A 173 12.05 1.92 7.18
C SER A 173 11.73 1.21 5.85
N THR A 174 12.60 0.28 5.42
CA THR A 174 12.12 -0.86 4.65
C THR A 174 11.04 -1.60 5.42
N GLY A 175 10.88 -1.31 6.73
CA GLY A 175 9.88 -1.76 7.71
C GLY A 175 9.84 -3.26 7.93
N TRP A 176 10.45 -3.99 7.01
CA TRP A 176 10.60 -5.40 6.96
C TRP A 176 11.79 -5.81 7.82
N ASN A 177 11.47 -6.15 9.06
CA ASN A 177 12.39 -6.73 10.02
C ASN A 177 11.64 -7.74 10.88
N PRO A 178 11.16 -8.86 10.31
CA PRO A 178 10.49 -9.90 11.09
C PRO A 178 11.42 -10.45 12.18
N PRO A 179 10.88 -10.86 13.33
CA PRO A 179 11.62 -11.66 14.31
C PRO A 179 12.34 -12.83 13.63
N ALA A 180 13.56 -13.14 14.06
CA ALA A 180 14.41 -14.12 13.40
C ALA A 180 13.74 -15.50 13.24
N ASN A 181 12.92 -15.91 14.22
CA ASN A 181 12.16 -17.16 14.18
C ASN A 181 11.00 -17.16 13.16
N LEU A 182 10.59 -16.00 12.65
CA LEU A 182 9.51 -15.86 11.67
C LEU A 182 10.04 -15.74 10.23
N VAL A 183 11.32 -15.42 10.02
CA VAL A 183 11.91 -15.27 8.68
C VAL A 183 11.71 -16.53 7.81
N THR A 184 12.09 -17.70 8.32
CA THR A 184 11.96 -18.98 7.60
C THR A 184 10.52 -19.33 7.26
N PRO A 185 9.56 -19.36 8.21
CA PRO A 185 8.19 -19.71 7.88
C PRO A 185 7.51 -18.68 6.97
N LEU A 186 7.81 -17.38 7.07
CA LEU A 186 7.27 -16.38 6.14
C LEU A 186 7.74 -16.65 4.70
N ASN A 187 9.03 -16.95 4.51
CA ASN A 187 9.54 -17.34 3.20
C ASN A 187 8.87 -18.61 2.64
N GLN A 188 8.57 -19.60 3.50
CA GLN A 188 7.86 -20.81 3.08
C GLN A 188 6.42 -20.49 2.65
N VAL A 189 5.73 -19.61 3.37
CA VAL A 189 4.38 -19.14 2.99
C VAL A 189 4.42 -18.45 1.63
N TRP A 190 5.36 -17.52 1.41
CA TRP A 190 5.44 -16.82 0.13
C TRP A 190 5.77 -17.77 -1.04
N GLN A 191 6.71 -18.70 -0.85
CA GLN A 191 7.02 -19.72 -1.86
C GLN A 191 5.80 -20.58 -2.19
N HIS A 192 4.98 -20.91 -1.19
CA HIS A 192 3.74 -21.64 -1.41
C HIS A 192 2.75 -20.81 -2.23
N VAL A 193 2.54 -19.54 -1.88
CA VAL A 193 1.70 -18.60 -2.66
C VAL A 193 2.15 -18.53 -4.13
N GLU A 194 3.45 -18.38 -4.38
CA GLU A 194 3.99 -18.31 -5.76
C GLU A 194 3.82 -19.61 -6.55
N GLN A 195 3.74 -20.76 -5.88
CA GLN A 195 3.51 -22.06 -6.51
C GLN A 195 2.02 -22.34 -6.74
N THR A 196 1.18 -21.91 -5.80
CA THR A 196 -0.27 -22.18 -5.82
C THR A 196 -0.99 -21.25 -6.78
N TYR A 197 -0.63 -19.97 -6.80
CA TYR A 197 -1.33 -18.96 -7.61
C TYR A 197 -0.53 -18.63 -8.87
N PRO A 198 -1.16 -18.67 -10.07
CA PRO A 198 -0.44 -18.42 -11.32
C PRO A 198 -0.11 -16.94 -11.56
N ASN A 199 -0.78 -16.01 -10.87
CA ASN A 199 -0.59 -14.57 -11.08
C ASN A 199 -0.78 -13.72 -9.79
N PRO A 200 -0.09 -14.02 -8.67
CA PRO A 200 -0.20 -13.24 -7.44
C PRO A 200 0.31 -11.79 -7.63
N TYR A 201 1.18 -11.59 -8.64
CA TYR A 201 1.73 -10.28 -8.97
C TYR A 201 0.82 -9.39 -9.82
N GLY A 202 0.04 -9.98 -10.70
CA GLY A 202 -0.81 -9.27 -11.64
C GLY A 202 -2.28 -9.19 -11.24
N PHE A 203 -2.74 -9.91 -10.21
CA PHE A 203 -4.10 -9.76 -9.68
C PHE A 203 -4.29 -8.35 -9.06
N ARG A 204 -5.39 -7.67 -9.43
CA ARG A 204 -5.63 -6.23 -9.14
C ARG A 204 -6.90 -5.95 -8.32
N ASN A 205 -7.38 -6.96 -7.60
CA ASN A 205 -8.57 -6.79 -6.77
C ASN A 205 -8.38 -7.23 -5.31
N TYR A 206 -7.14 -7.41 -4.83
CA TYR A 206 -6.93 -7.66 -3.40
C TYR A 206 -7.48 -6.50 -2.57
N GLY A 207 -7.73 -6.74 -1.28
CA GLY A 207 -8.08 -5.71 -0.30
C GLY A 207 -7.08 -4.54 -0.31
N TRP A 208 -5.80 -4.81 -0.63
CA TRP A 208 -4.78 -3.80 -0.92
C TRP A 208 -5.22 -2.83 -2.02
N ASP A 209 -5.59 -3.35 -3.19
CA ASP A 209 -6.01 -2.56 -4.35
C ASP A 209 -7.27 -1.75 -4.05
N GLN A 210 -8.19 -2.32 -3.27
CA GLN A 210 -9.45 -1.69 -2.89
C GLN A 210 -9.23 -0.51 -1.94
N VAL A 211 -8.41 -0.71 -0.89
CA VAL A 211 -8.04 0.37 0.05
C VAL A 211 -7.32 1.51 -0.68
N PHE A 212 -6.42 1.19 -1.62
CA PHE A 212 -5.72 2.22 -2.40
C PHE A 212 -6.63 2.95 -3.38
N ALA A 213 -7.52 2.25 -4.08
CA ALA A 213 -8.51 2.90 -4.94
C ALA A 213 -9.38 3.90 -4.18
N ASN A 214 -9.63 3.62 -2.89
CA ASN A 214 -10.46 4.45 -2.01
C ASN A 214 -9.67 5.34 -1.07
N ARG A 215 -8.38 5.57 -1.38
CA ARG A 215 -7.50 6.52 -0.68
C ARG A 215 -7.48 6.28 0.83
N GLY A 216 -7.38 5.01 1.23
CA GLY A 216 -7.27 4.63 2.64
C GLY A 216 -8.60 4.39 3.33
N SER A 217 -9.65 4.01 2.60
CA SER A 217 -10.93 3.62 3.19
C SER A 217 -11.51 2.39 2.49
N ILE A 218 -12.54 1.77 3.06
CA ILE A 218 -13.23 0.65 2.44
C ILE A 218 -14.74 0.72 2.69
N ASN A 219 -15.51 0.42 1.65
CA ASN A 219 -16.97 0.43 1.65
C ASN A 219 -17.48 -1.01 1.56
N TYR A 220 -18.46 -1.33 2.38
CA TYR A 220 -19.08 -2.63 2.47
C TYR A 220 -20.56 -2.56 2.11
N CYS A 221 -21.07 -3.61 1.46
CA CYS A 221 -22.50 -3.84 1.36
C CYS A 221 -22.88 -5.12 2.12
N VAL A 222 -23.88 -5.04 2.99
CA VAL A 222 -24.36 -6.21 3.75
C VAL A 222 -25.38 -6.97 2.90
N ARG A 223 -25.15 -8.26 2.69
CA ARG A 223 -26.09 -9.19 2.07
C ARG A 223 -26.75 -10.03 3.16
N TRP A 224 -27.93 -9.61 3.61
CA TRP A 224 -28.67 -10.27 4.69
C TRP A 224 -29.55 -11.40 4.13
N ASP A 225 -28.99 -12.60 4.10
CA ASP A 225 -29.66 -13.82 3.63
C ASP A 225 -30.27 -14.58 4.80
N SER A 226 -31.18 -13.91 5.51
CA SER A 226 -31.95 -14.44 6.64
C SER A 226 -33.34 -13.82 6.66
N SER A 227 -34.33 -14.57 7.15
CA SER A 227 -35.69 -14.06 7.39
C SER A 227 -35.83 -13.34 8.73
N ALA A 228 -34.81 -13.41 9.60
CA ALA A 228 -34.84 -12.76 10.90
C ALA A 228 -34.90 -11.23 10.74
N PRO A 229 -35.74 -10.53 11.54
CA PRO A 229 -35.90 -9.08 11.43
C PRO A 229 -34.64 -8.33 11.86
N VAL A 230 -34.37 -7.21 11.19
CA VAL A 230 -33.23 -6.32 11.45
C VAL A 230 -33.73 -4.95 11.87
N SER A 231 -33.57 -4.62 13.16
CA SER A 231 -33.83 -3.27 13.67
C SER A 231 -32.70 -2.29 13.26
N ALA A 232 -32.96 -0.98 13.34
CA ALA A 232 -31.90 0.03 13.14
C ALA A 232 -30.72 -0.19 14.11
N ALA A 233 -31.00 -0.54 15.36
CA ALA A 233 -29.96 -0.83 16.35
C ALA A 233 -29.10 -2.05 15.94
N LEU A 234 -29.71 -3.12 15.43
CA LEU A 234 -28.96 -4.29 14.95
C LEU A 234 -28.13 -3.94 13.71
N ARG A 235 -28.67 -3.18 12.77
CA ARG A 235 -27.93 -2.66 11.60
C ARG A 235 -26.67 -1.92 12.04
N ASP A 236 -26.81 -0.99 12.98
CA ASP A 236 -25.72 -0.14 13.45
C ASP A 236 -24.68 -0.97 14.24
N GLN A 237 -25.13 -1.96 15.03
CA GLN A 237 -24.24 -2.91 15.70
C GLN A 237 -23.45 -3.78 14.72
N ILE A 238 -24.07 -4.23 13.63
CA ILE A 238 -23.40 -5.00 12.57
C ILE A 238 -22.30 -4.16 11.92
N HIS A 239 -22.59 -2.90 11.55
CA HIS A 239 -21.56 -1.99 11.03
C HIS A 239 -20.44 -1.79 12.05
N ALA A 240 -20.76 -1.42 13.28
CA ALA A 240 -19.76 -1.18 14.32
C ALA A 240 -18.88 -2.43 14.57
N SER A 241 -19.49 -3.62 14.60
CA SER A 241 -18.75 -4.87 14.78
C SER A 241 -17.81 -5.15 13.61
N LEU A 242 -18.32 -5.10 12.37
CA LEU A 242 -17.52 -5.29 11.17
C LEU A 242 -16.34 -4.31 11.09
N ALA A 243 -16.59 -3.03 11.38
CA ALA A 243 -15.54 -2.01 11.41
C ALA A 243 -14.46 -2.31 12.47
N ARG A 244 -14.85 -2.77 13.69
CA ARG A 244 -13.90 -3.17 14.73
C ARG A 244 -13.05 -4.37 14.31
N GLN A 245 -13.65 -5.37 13.68
CA GLN A 245 -12.93 -6.58 13.26
C GLN A 245 -11.96 -6.28 12.10
N PHE A 246 -12.40 -5.53 11.08
CA PHE A 246 -11.55 -5.11 9.97
C PHE A 246 -10.38 -4.23 10.43
N LYS A 247 -10.64 -3.30 11.37
CA LYS A 247 -9.62 -2.42 11.95
C LYS A 247 -8.43 -3.19 12.52
N LYS A 248 -8.62 -4.39 13.09
CA LYS A 248 -7.52 -5.18 13.67
C LYS A 248 -6.47 -5.57 12.64
N TRP A 249 -6.88 -5.93 11.42
CA TRP A 249 -5.93 -6.20 10.32
C TRP A 249 -5.22 -4.94 9.83
N MET A 250 -5.91 -3.80 9.82
CA MET A 250 -5.32 -2.55 9.35
C MET A 250 -4.38 -1.92 10.39
N ASP A 251 -4.67 -2.10 11.67
CA ASP A 251 -3.84 -1.60 12.77
C ASP A 251 -2.45 -2.23 12.79
N VAL A 252 -2.32 -3.51 12.37
CA VAL A 252 -1.00 -4.15 12.31
C VAL A 252 -0.11 -3.61 11.18
N MET A 253 -0.68 -2.85 10.23
CA MET A 253 0.03 -2.21 9.13
C MET A 253 0.44 -0.78 9.42
N ALA A 254 -0.22 -0.08 10.36
CA ALA A 254 0.07 1.32 10.67
C ALA A 254 1.56 1.51 11.02
N GLY A 255 2.25 2.39 10.28
CA GLY A 255 3.68 2.68 10.46
C GLY A 255 4.64 1.60 9.95
N HIS A 256 4.15 0.55 9.27
CA HIS A 256 4.99 -0.56 8.80
C HIS A 256 5.38 -0.41 7.33
N ASN A 257 6.68 -0.46 7.02
CA ASN A 257 7.22 -0.67 5.66
C ASN A 257 6.64 0.28 4.59
N GLY A 258 6.56 1.58 4.92
CA GLY A 258 6.02 2.57 4.00
C GLY A 258 4.50 2.49 3.78
N TRP A 259 3.76 1.70 4.57
CA TRP A 259 2.31 1.72 4.56
C TRP A 259 1.79 3.14 4.88
N PRO A 260 1.00 3.77 3.98
CA PRO A 260 0.73 5.20 4.07
C PRO A 260 -0.47 5.57 4.96
N TYR A 261 -1.27 4.58 5.40
CA TYR A 261 -2.51 4.85 6.11
C TYR A 261 -2.38 4.55 7.62
N GLN A 262 -2.52 5.59 8.45
CA GLN A 262 -2.57 5.45 9.92
C GLN A 262 -3.89 4.80 10.39
N SER A 263 -4.94 4.90 9.58
CA SER A 263 -6.23 4.27 9.83
C SER A 263 -6.93 4.01 8.51
N VAL A 264 -7.63 2.88 8.40
CA VAL A 264 -8.49 2.57 7.26
C VAL A 264 -9.93 2.41 7.74
N PRO A 265 -10.75 3.46 7.70
CA PRO A 265 -12.16 3.37 8.12
C PRO A 265 -12.96 2.47 7.18
N LEU A 266 -13.83 1.66 7.78
CA LEU A 266 -14.82 0.84 7.10
C LEU A 266 -16.20 1.49 7.22
N LYS A 267 -16.92 1.60 6.10
CA LYS A 267 -18.31 2.08 6.05
C LYS A 267 -19.21 1.02 5.44
N VAL A 268 -20.36 0.75 6.07
CA VAL A 268 -21.45 0.04 5.39
C VAL A 268 -22.24 1.07 4.60
N VAL A 269 -22.31 0.90 3.27
CA VAL A 269 -22.96 1.84 2.35
C VAL A 269 -24.22 1.27 1.71
N GLY A 270 -24.46 -0.03 1.85
CA GLY A 270 -25.65 -0.68 1.31
C GLY A 270 -26.08 -1.93 2.06
N TRP A 271 -27.35 -2.30 1.86
CA TRP A 271 -27.97 -3.52 2.38
C TRP A 271 -28.80 -4.20 1.31
N ALA A 272 -28.60 -5.50 1.12
CA ALA A 272 -29.40 -6.35 0.25
C ALA A 272 -30.23 -7.35 1.08
N VAL A 273 -31.53 -7.44 0.79
CA VAL A 273 -32.48 -8.37 1.43
C VAL A 273 -33.41 -9.01 0.39
N ARG A 274 -33.98 -10.17 0.74
CA ARG A 274 -35.06 -10.78 -0.08
C ARG A 274 -36.34 -9.97 0.03
N ASP A 275 -36.74 -9.67 1.25
CA ASP A 275 -37.97 -8.95 1.58
C ASP A 275 -37.63 -7.65 2.31
N ARG A 276 -38.21 -6.54 1.87
CA ARG A 276 -38.03 -5.24 2.51
C ARG A 276 -38.57 -5.22 3.94
N ALA A 277 -39.60 -6.03 4.22
CA ALA A 277 -40.23 -6.15 5.54
C ALA A 277 -39.26 -6.69 6.61
N THR A 278 -38.19 -7.39 6.20
CA THR A 278 -37.14 -7.86 7.12
C THR A 278 -36.41 -6.68 7.78
N LEU A 279 -36.28 -5.54 7.11
CA LEU A 279 -35.62 -4.34 7.64
C LEU A 279 -36.63 -3.46 8.38
N GLN A 280 -36.58 -3.46 9.72
CA GLN A 280 -37.46 -2.69 10.61
C GLN A 280 -36.99 -1.24 10.81
N TRP A 281 -36.52 -0.63 9.72
CA TRP A 281 -36.06 0.75 9.65
C TRP A 281 -36.28 1.27 8.24
N SER A 282 -36.32 2.60 8.06
CA SER A 282 -36.62 3.24 6.77
C SER A 282 -35.89 4.56 6.53
N ASP A 283 -34.82 4.83 7.29
CA ASP A 283 -33.95 5.98 7.00
C ASP A 283 -33.14 5.76 5.72
N SER A 284 -32.48 6.82 5.25
CA SER A 284 -31.68 6.84 4.02
C SER A 284 -30.17 6.84 4.29
N SER A 285 -29.73 6.21 5.41
CA SER A 285 -28.31 6.18 5.77
C SER A 285 -27.46 5.30 4.84
N VAL A 286 -28.10 4.35 4.14
CA VAL A 286 -27.47 3.39 3.22
C VAL A 286 -28.43 3.08 2.07
N ASP A 287 -27.88 2.61 0.96
CA ASP A 287 -28.68 2.09 -0.15
C ASP A 287 -29.35 0.76 0.22
N VAL A 288 -30.59 0.54 -0.22
CA VAL A 288 -31.32 -0.70 0.04
C VAL A 288 -31.71 -1.39 -1.27
N TYR A 289 -31.24 -2.63 -1.42
CA TYR A 289 -31.51 -3.49 -2.57
C TYR A 289 -32.45 -4.62 -2.15
N VAL A 290 -33.59 -4.73 -2.81
CA VAL A 290 -34.65 -5.68 -2.44
C VAL A 290 -34.87 -6.67 -3.57
N ASN A 291 -34.93 -7.96 -3.23
CA ASN A 291 -35.26 -9.05 -4.14
C ASN A 291 -34.34 -9.17 -5.39
N ASN A 292 -33.16 -8.56 -5.36
CA ASN A 292 -32.11 -8.86 -6.33
C ASN A 292 -31.35 -10.09 -5.81
N ILE A 293 -31.45 -11.23 -6.49
CA ILE A 293 -30.88 -12.51 -6.02
C ILE A 293 -29.78 -13.00 -6.98
N ARG A 294 -28.62 -13.35 -6.43
CA ARG A 294 -27.48 -14.01 -7.11
C ARG A 294 -26.87 -15.06 -6.19
N GLU A 295 -26.38 -16.17 -6.76
CA GLU A 295 -25.90 -17.34 -6.00
C GLU A 295 -26.86 -17.80 -4.88
N ASN A 296 -28.16 -17.69 -5.15
CA ASN A 296 -29.22 -17.92 -4.15
C ASN A 296 -29.06 -17.10 -2.86
N ALA A 297 -28.65 -15.83 -2.94
CA ALA A 297 -28.62 -14.89 -1.83
C ALA A 297 -28.96 -13.45 -2.32
N PRO A 298 -29.46 -12.55 -1.45
CA PRO A 298 -29.65 -11.14 -1.78
C PRO A 298 -28.35 -10.50 -2.25
N GLN A 299 -28.41 -9.69 -3.30
CA GLN A 299 -27.27 -9.12 -4.00
C GLN A 299 -27.36 -7.60 -4.02
N CYS A 300 -26.29 -6.94 -3.58
CA CYS A 300 -26.12 -5.50 -3.75
C CYS A 300 -25.87 -5.17 -5.23
N SER A 301 -26.13 -3.93 -5.66
CA SER A 301 -25.99 -3.54 -7.08
C SER A 301 -24.65 -3.98 -7.69
N GLU A 302 -24.65 -4.93 -8.64
CA GLU A 302 -23.43 -5.41 -9.30
C GLU A 302 -22.68 -4.26 -10.01
N PRO A 303 -23.34 -3.32 -10.71
CA PRO A 303 -22.66 -2.14 -11.28
C PRO A 303 -21.94 -1.22 -10.28
N CYS A 304 -22.26 -1.34 -8.98
CA CYS A 304 -21.60 -0.58 -7.91
C CYS A 304 -20.52 -1.39 -7.17
N GLY A 305 -20.43 -2.70 -7.40
CA GLY A 305 -19.49 -3.55 -6.68
C GLY A 305 -18.10 -3.56 -7.33
N ARG A 306 -17.06 -3.43 -6.52
CA ARG A 306 -15.66 -3.47 -6.97
C ARG A 306 -15.27 -4.81 -7.61
N PHE A 307 -15.78 -5.92 -7.09
CA PHE A 307 -15.59 -7.24 -7.70
C PHE A 307 -15.97 -7.27 -9.20
N PHE A 308 -17.03 -6.56 -9.58
CA PHE A 308 -17.53 -6.46 -10.96
C PHE A 308 -16.85 -5.32 -11.75
N ASN A 309 -16.18 -4.38 -11.08
CA ASN A 309 -15.59 -3.17 -11.63
C ASN A 309 -14.13 -2.99 -11.15
N GLN A 310 -13.27 -3.97 -11.43
CA GLN A 310 -11.91 -4.03 -10.87
C GLN A 310 -10.98 -2.89 -11.29
N SER A 311 -11.35 -2.13 -12.34
CA SER A 311 -10.65 -0.91 -12.73
C SER A 311 -10.82 0.24 -11.71
N GLY A 312 -11.77 0.12 -10.78
CA GLY A 312 -12.14 1.19 -9.86
C GLY A 312 -13.04 2.27 -10.48
N ASN A 313 -13.48 2.08 -11.73
CA ASN A 313 -14.44 2.96 -12.39
C ASN A 313 -15.83 2.34 -12.34
N TYR A 314 -16.84 3.13 -11.96
CA TYR A 314 -18.22 2.67 -11.76
C TYR A 314 -19.20 3.41 -12.69
N PRO A 315 -19.04 3.31 -14.02
CA PRO A 315 -19.81 4.12 -14.97
C PRO A 315 -21.31 3.83 -14.95
N ASN A 316 -21.69 2.62 -14.50
CA ASN A 316 -23.06 2.14 -14.50
C ASN A 316 -23.65 2.02 -13.09
N CYS A 317 -22.95 2.47 -12.05
CA CYS A 317 -23.47 2.41 -10.68
C CYS A 317 -24.65 3.39 -10.53
N PRO A 318 -25.85 2.91 -10.17
CA PRO A 318 -26.98 3.80 -9.86
C PRO A 318 -26.61 4.75 -8.72
N GLY A 319 -26.89 6.04 -8.88
CA GLY A 319 -26.46 7.09 -7.94
C GLY A 319 -25.03 7.59 -8.19
N GLY A 320 -24.29 6.96 -9.10
CA GLY A 320 -22.92 7.32 -9.46
C GLY A 320 -21.87 6.67 -8.56
N ALA A 321 -20.60 6.94 -8.86
CA ALA A 321 -19.47 6.28 -8.21
C ALA A 321 -19.41 6.46 -6.69
N SER A 322 -20.05 7.48 -6.10
CA SER A 322 -20.09 7.64 -4.63
C SER A 322 -20.90 6.57 -3.90
N HIS A 323 -21.72 5.79 -4.62
CA HIS A 323 -22.56 4.71 -4.09
C HIS A 323 -21.90 3.32 -4.23
N HIS A 324 -20.63 3.26 -4.66
CA HIS A 324 -19.93 1.99 -4.83
C HIS A 324 -19.64 1.30 -3.49
N TYR A 325 -19.48 -0.02 -3.53
CA TYR A 325 -18.94 -0.82 -2.43
C TYR A 325 -17.78 -1.68 -2.93
N ASP A 326 -16.87 -2.00 -2.03
CA ASP A 326 -15.68 -2.79 -2.35
C ASP A 326 -15.87 -4.26 -2.01
N MET A 327 -16.41 -4.50 -0.82
CA MET A 327 -16.60 -5.82 -0.25
C MET A 327 -18.07 -6.07 0.07
N SER A 328 -18.48 -7.32 0.05
CA SER A 328 -19.78 -7.75 0.57
C SER A 328 -19.62 -8.51 1.88
N LEU A 329 -20.41 -8.18 2.91
CA LEU A 329 -20.58 -9.04 4.08
C LEU A 329 -21.87 -9.83 3.92
N TRP A 330 -21.77 -11.12 3.65
CA TRP A 330 -22.91 -12.02 3.55
C TRP A 330 -23.18 -12.66 4.91
N LEU A 331 -24.39 -12.46 5.39
CA LEU A 331 -24.89 -13.04 6.64
C LEU A 331 -25.95 -14.06 6.26
N THR A 332 -25.54 -15.34 6.19
CA THR A 332 -26.38 -16.43 5.69
C THR A 332 -26.99 -17.23 6.84
N ALA A 333 -28.32 -17.36 6.85
CA ALA A 333 -29.01 -18.17 7.84
C ALA A 333 -28.60 -19.65 7.78
N GLY A 334 -28.30 -20.23 8.94
CA GLY A 334 -27.98 -21.66 9.08
C GLY A 334 -26.63 -22.09 8.48
N MET A 335 -25.81 -21.15 7.99
CA MET A 335 -24.47 -21.48 7.50
C MET A 335 -23.52 -21.76 8.66
N ASN A 336 -22.75 -22.84 8.53
CA ASN A 336 -21.62 -23.15 9.40
C ASN A 336 -20.31 -22.84 8.67
N GLY A 337 -19.29 -22.38 9.41
CA GLY A 337 -18.01 -21.96 8.84
C GLY A 337 -18.07 -20.58 8.16
N GLY A 338 -17.11 -20.33 7.28
CA GLY A 338 -16.98 -19.08 6.54
C GLY A 338 -16.39 -19.30 5.15
N ALA A 339 -16.46 -18.25 4.34
CA ALA A 339 -15.73 -18.12 3.08
C ALA A 339 -15.37 -16.65 2.85
N GLY A 340 -14.21 -16.39 2.28
CA GLY A 340 -13.68 -15.05 2.12
C GLY A 340 -12.82 -14.92 0.87
N GLY A 341 -12.63 -13.67 0.42
CA GLY A 341 -11.80 -13.37 -0.73
C GLY A 341 -11.87 -11.89 -1.12
N ASP A 342 -11.56 -11.61 -2.38
CA ASP A 342 -11.56 -10.26 -2.95
C ASP A 342 -12.95 -9.64 -3.12
N TRP A 343 -14.01 -10.44 -2.98
CA TRP A 343 -15.42 -10.01 -3.03
C TRP A 343 -16.02 -9.72 -1.64
N GLY A 344 -15.30 -10.06 -0.56
CA GLY A 344 -15.73 -9.87 0.82
C GLY A 344 -15.75 -11.16 1.64
N GLN A 345 -16.69 -11.26 2.57
CA GLN A 345 -16.80 -12.36 3.52
C GLN A 345 -18.23 -12.91 3.56
N ARG A 346 -18.35 -14.21 3.81
CA ARG A 346 -19.62 -14.90 4.06
C ARG A 346 -19.50 -15.73 5.33
N VAL A 347 -20.43 -15.51 6.26
CA VAL A 347 -20.51 -16.24 7.53
C VAL A 347 -21.97 -16.49 7.92
N GLY A 348 -22.17 -17.39 8.89
CA GLY A 348 -23.48 -17.63 9.49
C GLY A 348 -24.06 -16.36 10.12
N SER A 349 -25.33 -16.03 9.80
CA SER A 349 -25.99 -14.83 10.35
C SER A 349 -26.15 -14.92 11.87
N GLU A 350 -26.52 -16.09 12.37
CA GLU A 350 -26.72 -16.40 13.79
C GLU A 350 -25.39 -16.35 14.54
N TYR A 351 -24.33 -16.88 13.93
CA TYR A 351 -22.97 -16.83 14.45
C TYR A 351 -22.49 -15.38 14.59
N PHE A 352 -22.60 -14.56 13.53
CA PHE A 352 -22.14 -13.18 13.56
C PHE A 352 -22.95 -12.35 14.56
N VAL A 353 -24.29 -12.46 14.53
CA VAL A 353 -25.17 -11.72 15.45
C VAL A 353 -24.92 -12.12 16.90
N GLY A 354 -24.73 -13.41 17.18
CA GLY A 354 -24.37 -13.90 18.51
C GLY A 354 -23.01 -13.40 19.01
N ALA A 355 -22.11 -12.99 18.10
CA ALA A 355 -20.76 -12.53 18.40
C ALA A 355 -20.57 -11.01 18.26
N LEU A 356 -21.64 -10.21 18.11
CA LEU A 356 -21.55 -8.75 17.86
C LEU A 356 -20.71 -7.98 18.87
N ASN A 357 -20.64 -8.45 20.12
CA ASN A 357 -19.88 -7.83 21.20
C ASN A 357 -18.60 -8.58 21.55
N ALA A 358 -18.27 -9.65 20.83
CA ALA A 358 -17.02 -10.35 21.03
C ALA A 358 -15.84 -9.46 20.61
N ASP A 359 -14.75 -9.54 21.35
CA ASP A 359 -13.52 -8.85 20.97
C ASP A 359 -12.99 -9.36 19.64
N ASN A 360 -13.07 -10.68 19.41
CA ASN A 360 -12.63 -11.35 18.20
C ASN A 360 -13.76 -12.22 17.64
N ILE A 361 -14.24 -11.91 16.44
CA ILE A 361 -15.17 -12.78 15.70
C ILE A 361 -14.32 -13.71 14.86
N HIS A 362 -13.89 -14.83 15.44
CA HIS A 362 -12.88 -15.76 14.90
C HIS A 362 -13.01 -16.04 13.39
N ILE A 363 -14.14 -16.62 12.95
CA ILE A 363 -14.36 -16.96 11.53
C ILE A 363 -14.26 -15.70 10.66
N LEU A 364 -14.92 -14.60 11.04
CA LEU A 364 -14.86 -13.37 10.26
C LEU A 364 -13.43 -12.83 10.12
N LEU A 365 -12.64 -12.84 11.20
CA LEU A 365 -11.25 -12.38 11.14
C LEU A 365 -10.43 -13.23 10.17
N HIS A 366 -10.64 -14.54 10.17
CA HIS A 366 -10.02 -15.47 9.22
C HIS A 366 -10.43 -15.12 7.77
N GLU A 367 -11.73 -14.96 7.50
CA GLU A 367 -12.22 -14.63 6.15
C GLU A 367 -11.76 -13.25 5.65
N ILE A 368 -11.53 -12.28 6.55
CA ILE A 368 -10.93 -10.99 6.17
C ILE A 368 -9.47 -11.17 5.73
N GLY A 369 -8.73 -12.13 6.29
CA GLY A 369 -7.36 -12.44 5.88
C GLY A 369 -7.27 -12.79 4.39
N HIS A 370 -8.20 -13.61 3.90
CA HIS A 370 -8.26 -13.98 2.47
C HIS A 370 -8.46 -12.80 1.53
N SER A 371 -9.16 -11.73 1.97
CA SER A 371 -9.27 -10.51 1.17
C SER A 371 -7.91 -9.88 0.86
N PHE A 372 -6.92 -10.06 1.73
CA PHE A 372 -5.56 -9.55 1.55
C PHE A 372 -4.59 -10.57 0.96
N GLY A 373 -5.11 -11.72 0.50
CA GLY A 373 -4.32 -12.78 -0.14
C GLY A 373 -3.75 -13.81 0.83
N LEU A 374 -4.08 -13.76 2.12
CA LEU A 374 -3.57 -14.77 3.05
C LEU A 374 -4.17 -16.14 2.73
N ASP A 375 -3.32 -17.17 2.68
CA ASP A 375 -3.73 -18.52 2.36
C ASP A 375 -4.42 -19.24 3.52
N ASP A 376 -5.15 -20.27 3.15
CA ASP A 376 -5.70 -21.25 4.08
C ASP A 376 -4.68 -22.38 4.33
N PHE A 377 -4.58 -22.87 5.56
CA PHE A 377 -3.58 -23.87 5.96
C PHE A 377 -4.23 -25.17 6.46
N TYR A 378 -4.76 -25.98 5.54
CA TYR A 378 -5.40 -27.26 5.88
C TYR A 378 -4.47 -28.47 5.82
N ASP A 379 -3.60 -28.51 4.81
CA ASP A 379 -2.81 -29.69 4.41
C ASP A 379 -1.32 -29.55 4.69
N TRP A 380 -0.87 -28.35 5.09
CA TRP A 380 0.52 -28.11 5.45
C TRP A 380 0.65 -27.02 6.54
N THR A 381 1.85 -26.87 7.09
CA THR A 381 2.16 -25.81 8.07
C THR A 381 3.62 -25.39 7.93
N PRO A 382 3.92 -24.08 7.93
CA PRO A 382 5.30 -23.60 7.90
C PRO A 382 6.10 -24.08 9.13
N THR A 383 7.41 -24.24 8.95
CA THR A 383 8.32 -24.78 9.97
C THR A 383 8.50 -23.78 11.12
N GLY A 384 8.43 -24.27 12.36
CA GLY A 384 8.76 -23.49 13.55
C GLY A 384 7.67 -22.52 14.02
N VAL A 385 6.50 -22.54 13.39
CA VAL A 385 5.30 -21.79 13.80
C VAL A 385 4.11 -22.71 13.93
N GLY A 386 3.19 -22.37 14.83
CA GLY A 386 1.94 -23.09 15.03
C GLY A 386 0.95 -22.22 15.79
N GLY A 387 -0.34 -22.54 15.68
CA GLY A 387 -1.42 -21.81 16.35
C GLY A 387 -1.55 -20.37 15.85
N PHE A 388 -2.05 -20.21 14.62
CA PHE A 388 -2.28 -18.91 13.99
C PHE A 388 -3.63 -18.90 13.26
N LEU A 389 -4.23 -17.73 13.10
CA LEU A 389 -5.61 -17.56 12.68
C LEU A 389 -5.88 -18.18 11.30
N MET A 390 -4.97 -18.00 10.35
CA MET A 390 -5.11 -18.53 8.99
C MET A 390 -4.99 -20.06 8.91
N LYS A 391 -4.55 -20.71 9.99
CA LYS A 391 -4.75 -22.15 10.18
C LYS A 391 -6.04 -22.36 10.96
N ALA A 392 -7.12 -22.60 10.22
CA ALA A 392 -8.49 -22.65 10.74
C ALA A 392 -8.60 -23.48 12.03
N GLY A 393 -9.25 -22.90 13.05
CA GLY A 393 -9.44 -23.51 14.37
C GLY A 393 -8.21 -23.57 15.28
N SER A 394 -7.02 -23.14 14.83
CA SER A 394 -5.80 -23.21 15.65
C SER A 394 -5.54 -21.97 16.52
N ALA A 395 -6.17 -20.83 16.20
CA ALA A 395 -6.15 -19.62 17.03
C ALA A 395 -7.47 -18.84 16.90
N ALA A 396 -7.94 -18.24 18.00
CA ALA A 396 -9.21 -17.50 18.03
C ALA A 396 -9.10 -16.01 17.62
N GLN A 397 -7.88 -15.54 17.33
CA GLN A 397 -7.57 -14.13 17.07
C GLN A 397 -6.34 -14.00 16.17
N ILE A 398 -6.16 -12.83 15.55
CA ILE A 398 -4.95 -12.48 14.77
C ILE A 398 -3.73 -12.61 15.69
N THR A 399 -2.80 -13.49 15.31
CA THR A 399 -1.54 -13.71 16.03
C THR A 399 -0.41 -12.88 15.45
N GLU A 400 0.76 -12.92 16.09
CA GLU A 400 1.97 -12.27 15.56
C GLU A 400 2.36 -12.83 14.18
N PHE A 401 2.21 -14.14 13.96
CA PHE A 401 2.54 -14.74 12.67
C PHE A 401 1.56 -14.29 11.58
N ASP A 402 0.26 -14.21 11.88
CA ASP A 402 -0.75 -13.66 10.96
C ASP A 402 -0.44 -12.21 10.57
N ALA A 403 -0.09 -11.38 11.55
CA ALA A 403 0.28 -10.00 11.32
C ALA A 403 1.53 -9.88 10.42
N TRP A 404 2.53 -10.74 10.63
CA TRP A 404 3.72 -10.77 9.77
C TRP A 404 3.47 -11.34 8.38
N MET A 405 2.55 -12.31 8.23
CA MET A 405 2.11 -12.75 6.89
C MET A 405 1.45 -11.59 6.12
N LEU A 406 0.58 -10.81 6.78
CA LEU A 406 -0.04 -9.65 6.15
C LEU A 406 1.01 -8.59 5.73
N ARG A 407 1.98 -8.33 6.60
CA ARG A 407 3.13 -7.44 6.32
C ARG A 407 4.02 -7.96 5.19
N ASP A 408 4.17 -9.27 5.07
CA ASP A 408 4.98 -9.90 4.02
C ASP A 408 4.32 -9.75 2.65
N TRP A 409 3.01 -9.98 2.58
CA TRP A 409 2.21 -9.65 1.41
C TRP A 409 2.43 -8.20 0.99
N TRP A 410 2.33 -7.25 1.92
CA TRP A 410 2.62 -5.85 1.62
C TRP A 410 4.03 -5.65 1.07
N ARG A 411 5.08 -6.25 1.68
CA ARG A 411 6.45 -6.17 1.15
C ARG A 411 6.54 -6.60 -0.32
N HIS A 412 5.83 -7.64 -0.71
CA HIS A 412 5.84 -8.16 -2.08
C HIS A 412 4.98 -7.36 -3.06
N LEU A 413 3.95 -6.66 -2.59
CA LEU A 413 3.04 -5.91 -3.48
C LEU A 413 3.30 -4.40 -3.51
N LYS A 414 3.96 -3.82 -2.49
CA LYS A 414 3.99 -2.36 -2.25
C LYS A 414 4.51 -1.51 -3.40
N SER A 415 5.45 -2.05 -4.19
CA SER A 415 6.01 -1.35 -5.35
C SER A 415 4.95 -1.02 -6.40
N ARG A 416 3.85 -1.79 -6.46
CA ARG A 416 2.68 -1.51 -7.32
C ARG A 416 2.00 -0.19 -6.99
N TYR A 417 2.18 0.32 -5.79
CA TYR A 417 1.57 1.54 -5.28
C TYR A 417 2.59 2.68 -5.13
N GLY A 418 3.84 2.47 -5.57
CA GLY A 418 4.92 3.47 -5.50
C GLY A 418 5.73 3.46 -4.19
N TYR A 419 5.72 2.36 -3.42
CA TYR A 419 6.36 2.24 -2.09
C TYR A 419 7.40 1.12 -1.96
#